data_AF-A0A6S6TDC3-F1
#
_entry.id   AF-A0A6S6TDC3-F1
#
_cell.length_a   1.000
_cell.length_b   1.000
_cell.length_c   1.000
_cell.angle_alpha   90.00
_cell.angle_beta   90.00
_cell.angle_gamma   90.00
#
_symmetry.space_group_name_H-M   'P 1'
#
loop_
_entity.id
_entity.type
_entity.pdbx_description
1 polymer ?
#
loop_
_entity_poly.entity_id
_entity_poly.type
_entity_poly.pdbx_seq_one_letter_code
_entity_poly.pdbx_strand_id
1 'polypeptide(L)'
;MAKMRRKKIGKFPQMKLELLAQFQELLDFEIKHDFFKEGVFSSGKVRLMPTEITLKELSRHGLQYRTMPSGFLLGYASTDSYTPIQDINKPLHLSFLLDVTDTRFLNYTDLPFEFDDNKMFYFNNKSLEKDDTEHKNLSLDQYVTVEDKVEICNSVIIYDFEEEQFGTEVQVVNALDEIVFEEILDDGAVFCQISLITEPAGKYSILIDGLEEKNFYLYTGIRKPFGVIDVIIDKDDFSDYALFDDDGDLVKQTYNIRFGARSVRWQYVLIENGNDQMHKEPLVYDTTKSEGYTPMTFEDPEVDTVGSGKEVFRVWSSESIPFKELQQEKFKLKTKRGKSGVEWIVQLPCASALGDLKVNLLDKSEVYSELIVYL
;
A
#
# COMPACT_ATOMS: atom_id res chain seq x y z
N MET A 1 22.03 59.84 -31.67
CA MET A 1 21.19 58.67 -31.32
C MET A 1 21.80 57.93 -30.15
N ALA A 2 21.30 58.17 -28.93
CA ALA A 2 21.79 57.56 -27.70
C ALA A 2 21.11 56.18 -27.49
N LYS A 3 21.90 55.10 -27.45
CA LYS A 3 21.42 53.74 -27.15
C LYS A 3 21.28 53.57 -25.64
N MET A 4 20.05 53.60 -25.13
CA MET A 4 19.72 53.09 -23.80
C MET A 4 19.88 51.56 -23.79
N ARG A 5 20.82 51.04 -23.00
CA ARG A 5 20.87 49.61 -22.65
C ARG A 5 20.15 49.42 -21.32
N ARG A 6 19.06 48.64 -21.37
CA ARG A 6 18.20 48.25 -20.24
C ARG A 6 19.02 47.60 -19.11
N LYS A 7 18.80 48.09 -17.89
CA LYS A 7 19.27 47.46 -16.63
C LYS A 7 18.67 46.06 -16.51
N LYS A 8 19.51 45.08 -16.16
CA LYS A 8 19.08 43.76 -15.70
C LYS A 8 18.32 43.93 -14.38
N ILE A 9 17.03 43.59 -14.38
CA ILE A 9 16.20 43.50 -13.18
C ILE A 9 16.66 42.26 -12.40
N GLY A 10 16.77 42.44 -11.09
CA GLY A 10 17.46 41.56 -10.16
C GLY A 10 16.88 40.16 -10.05
N LYS A 11 17.73 39.27 -9.49
CA LYS A 11 17.37 37.95 -8.98
C LYS A 11 16.07 38.04 -8.18
N PHE A 12 15.08 37.21 -8.53
CA PHE A 12 13.98 36.88 -7.62
C PHE A 12 14.59 36.32 -6.33
N PRO A 13 14.31 36.90 -5.16
CA PRO A 13 14.65 36.25 -3.90
C PRO A 13 13.74 35.04 -3.69
N GLN A 14 14.32 33.98 -3.15
CA GLN A 14 13.65 32.76 -2.69
C GLN A 14 12.46 33.12 -1.79
N MET A 15 11.25 33.07 -2.35
CA MET A 15 10.01 33.05 -1.57
C MET A 15 9.78 31.62 -1.05
N LYS A 16 10.77 31.09 -0.33
CA LYS A 16 10.80 29.69 0.14
C LYS A 16 11.23 29.54 1.61
N LEU A 17 11.24 30.63 2.41
CA LEU A 17 11.83 30.59 3.75
C LEU A 17 11.08 31.35 4.86
N GLU A 18 9.84 31.82 4.65
CA GLU A 18 9.07 32.50 5.71
C GLU A 18 7.85 31.73 6.25
N LEU A 19 7.42 30.64 5.60
CA LEU A 19 6.30 29.82 6.11
C LEU A 19 6.72 28.79 7.19
N LEU A 20 8.02 28.52 7.32
CA LEU A 20 8.56 27.57 8.31
C LEU A 20 8.70 28.16 9.72
N ALA A 21 8.53 29.47 9.89
CA ALA A 21 8.73 30.11 11.20
C ALA A 21 7.48 30.06 12.11
N GLN A 22 6.31 29.67 11.60
CA GLN A 22 5.04 29.76 12.36
C GLN A 22 4.40 28.41 12.70
N PHE A 23 4.81 27.33 12.03
CA PHE A 23 4.19 26.01 12.22
C PHE A 23 5.21 24.98 12.68
N GLN A 24 4.83 24.20 13.68
CA GLN A 24 5.54 23.00 14.13
C GLN A 24 4.90 21.75 13.51
N GLU A 25 5.72 20.74 13.25
CA GLU A 25 5.28 19.46 12.68
C GLU A 25 4.74 18.58 13.80
N LEU A 26 3.52 18.06 13.62
CA LEU A 26 2.89 17.11 14.54
C LEU A 26 3.06 15.68 14.04
N LEU A 27 2.77 15.45 12.76
CA LEU A 27 2.82 14.13 12.17
C LEU A 27 3.35 14.20 10.75
N ASP A 28 4.35 13.38 10.46
CA ASP A 28 4.78 13.05 9.11
C ASP A 28 4.32 11.63 8.76
N PHE A 29 3.46 11.48 7.76
CA PHE A 29 2.98 10.17 7.31
C PHE A 29 3.54 9.87 5.93
N GLU A 30 4.13 8.68 5.76
CA GLU A 30 4.73 8.24 4.51
C GLU A 30 4.25 6.85 4.06
N ILE A 31 4.04 6.71 2.75
CA ILE A 31 3.76 5.45 2.07
C ILE A 31 5.07 4.95 1.46
N LYS A 32 5.61 3.89 2.06
CA LYS A 32 6.84 3.23 1.64
C LYS A 32 6.54 2.06 0.71
N HIS A 33 7.49 1.76 -0.18
CA HIS A 33 7.38 0.60 -1.05
C HIS A 33 8.74 0.12 -1.58
N ASP A 34 8.99 -1.17 -1.40
CA ASP A 34 10.28 -1.81 -1.70
C ASP A 34 10.63 -1.91 -3.20
N PHE A 35 9.67 -1.67 -4.09
CA PHE A 35 9.91 -1.68 -5.54
C PHE A 35 10.75 -0.47 -5.97
N PHE A 36 10.52 0.69 -5.36
CA PHE A 36 11.18 1.94 -5.76
C PHE A 36 12.57 2.05 -5.14
N LYS A 37 13.52 2.58 -5.90
CA LYS A 37 14.90 2.73 -5.42
C LYS A 37 14.99 3.61 -4.17
N GLU A 38 14.18 4.66 -4.10
CA GLU A 38 14.12 5.59 -2.96
C GLU A 38 13.26 5.04 -1.81
N GLY A 39 12.68 3.84 -1.93
CA GLY A 39 11.83 3.22 -0.92
C GLY A 39 10.44 3.86 -0.77
N VAL A 40 10.09 4.81 -1.65
CA VAL A 40 8.85 5.60 -1.58
C VAL A 40 8.22 5.75 -2.96
N PHE A 41 6.91 5.99 -3.00
CA PHE A 41 6.20 6.22 -4.27
C PHE A 41 6.72 7.47 -4.99
N SER A 42 6.87 7.37 -6.30
CA SER A 42 7.05 8.54 -7.15
C SER A 42 5.81 9.45 -7.07
N SER A 43 6.02 10.76 -7.12
CA SER A 43 4.95 11.77 -7.10
C SER A 43 3.82 11.45 -8.08
N GLY A 44 2.58 11.45 -7.58
CA GLY A 44 1.37 11.31 -8.39
C GLY A 44 0.89 9.87 -8.64
N LYS A 45 1.54 8.86 -8.04
CA LYS A 45 1.09 7.45 -8.05
C LYS A 45 0.05 7.11 -6.97
N VAL A 46 0.02 7.93 -5.93
CA VAL A 46 -0.90 7.84 -4.80
C VAL A 46 -1.47 9.22 -4.52
N ARG A 47 -2.68 9.26 -3.98
CA ARG A 47 -3.36 10.48 -3.57
C ARG A 47 -3.98 10.28 -2.20
N LEU A 48 -3.65 11.17 -1.28
CA LEU A 48 -4.20 11.22 0.07
C LEU A 48 -5.08 12.46 0.20
N MET A 49 -6.31 12.26 0.65
CA MET A 49 -7.31 13.32 0.78
C MET A 49 -8.00 13.25 2.14
N PRO A 50 -7.97 14.32 2.95
CA PRO A 50 -8.78 14.37 4.17
C PRO A 50 -10.27 14.31 3.79
N THR A 51 -11.07 13.64 4.62
CA THR A 51 -12.53 13.70 4.48
C THR A 51 -13.07 15.10 4.78
N GLU A 52 -14.32 15.38 4.43
CA GLU A 52 -14.96 16.67 4.76
C GLU A 52 -15.03 16.93 6.27
N ILE A 53 -15.21 15.87 7.06
CA ILE A 53 -15.23 15.94 8.53
C ILE A 53 -13.83 16.28 9.02
N THR A 54 -12.82 15.58 8.53
CA THR A 54 -11.42 15.85 8.83
C THR A 54 -11.03 17.28 8.48
N LEU A 55 -11.48 17.84 7.35
CA LEU A 55 -11.23 19.25 7.02
C LEU A 55 -11.83 20.23 8.04
N LYS A 56 -13.03 19.94 8.55
CA LYS A 56 -13.66 20.75 9.61
C LYS A 56 -12.88 20.65 10.91
N GLU A 57 -12.48 19.44 11.29
CA GLU A 57 -11.71 19.18 12.50
C GLU A 57 -10.31 19.81 12.45
N LEU A 58 -9.60 19.69 11.32
CA LEU A 58 -8.32 20.37 11.11
C LEU A 58 -8.46 21.88 11.33
N SER A 59 -9.48 22.50 10.74
CA SER A 59 -9.74 23.93 10.89
C SER A 59 -10.10 24.31 12.35
N ARG A 60 -10.97 23.53 13.00
CA ARG A 60 -11.38 23.76 14.40
C ARG A 60 -10.19 23.69 15.36
N HIS A 61 -9.27 22.76 15.12
CA HIS A 61 -8.13 22.51 16.00
C HIS A 61 -6.86 23.26 15.60
N GLY A 62 -6.92 24.15 14.60
CA GLY A 62 -5.77 24.93 14.15
C GLY A 62 -4.67 24.07 13.50
N LEU A 63 -5.04 22.90 12.98
CA LEU A 63 -4.14 21.99 12.28
C LEU A 63 -4.08 22.33 10.79
N GLN A 64 -2.89 22.18 10.21
CA GLN A 64 -2.65 22.35 8.79
C GLN A 64 -2.29 21.01 8.17
N TYR A 65 -2.99 20.68 7.07
CA TYR A 65 -2.70 19.52 6.25
C TYR A 65 -1.94 19.93 4.99
N ARG A 66 -0.89 19.18 4.67
CA ARG A 66 -0.14 19.35 3.43
C ARG A 66 0.16 18.00 2.80
N THR A 67 -0.25 17.84 1.55
CA THR A 67 0.11 16.66 0.75
C THR A 67 1.59 16.67 0.37
N MET A 68 2.20 15.49 0.44
CA MET A 68 3.56 15.17 0.01
C MET A 68 3.52 14.13 -1.12
N PRO A 69 4.61 13.93 -1.90
CA PRO A 69 4.62 13.00 -3.03
C PRO A 69 4.19 11.57 -2.69
N SER A 70 4.57 11.09 -1.50
CA SER A 70 4.34 9.74 -0.99
C SER A 70 3.56 9.76 0.34
N GLY A 71 2.89 10.86 0.71
CA GLY A 71 2.43 11.00 2.09
C GLY A 71 1.72 12.32 2.39
N PHE A 72 1.70 12.69 3.66
CA PHE A 72 1.25 14.01 4.10
C PHE A 72 1.96 14.46 5.38
N LEU A 73 1.92 15.77 5.61
CA LEU A 73 2.37 16.41 6.83
C LEU A 73 1.18 17.06 7.53
N LEU A 74 1.07 16.85 8.84
CA LEU A 74 0.23 17.64 9.73
C LEU A 74 1.11 18.54 10.58
N GLY A 75 0.74 19.82 10.66
CA GLY A 75 1.39 20.78 11.53
C GLY A 75 0.40 21.63 12.30
N TYR A 76 0.88 22.34 13.31
CA TYR A 76 0.10 23.25 14.16
C TYR A 76 0.87 24.55 14.38
N ALA A 77 0.17 25.64 14.71
CA ALA A 77 0.81 26.93 14.95
C ALA A 77 1.63 26.90 16.25
N SER A 78 2.85 27.46 16.23
CA SER A 78 3.78 27.41 17.38
C SER A 78 4.05 28.76 18.07
N THR A 79 3.65 29.87 17.47
CA THR A 79 4.01 31.22 17.95
C THR A 79 2.81 31.97 18.51
N ASP A 80 2.86 32.40 19.78
CA ASP A 80 2.01 33.37 20.52
C ASP A 80 0.48 33.35 20.29
N SER A 81 0.00 32.36 19.55
CA SER A 81 -1.37 32.14 19.11
C SER A 81 -1.83 30.89 19.83
N TYR A 82 -3.00 30.97 20.46
CA TYR A 82 -3.68 29.81 21.03
C TYR A 82 -3.63 28.62 20.07
N THR A 83 -3.14 27.47 20.56
CA THR A 83 -2.99 26.22 19.81
C THR A 83 -4.07 25.24 20.27
N PRO A 84 -5.27 25.23 19.63
CA PRO A 84 -6.43 24.53 20.17
C PRO A 84 -6.24 23.02 20.31
N ILE A 85 -5.33 22.44 19.53
CA ILE A 85 -5.00 21.02 19.62
C ILE A 85 -4.37 20.65 20.99
N GLN A 86 -3.69 21.59 21.68
CA GLN A 86 -3.17 21.36 23.03
C GLN A 86 -4.28 21.28 24.08
N ASP A 87 -5.45 21.86 23.81
CA ASP A 87 -6.57 21.95 24.75
C ASP A 87 -7.70 20.96 24.43
N ILE A 88 -7.42 19.92 23.64
CA ILE A 88 -8.43 18.87 23.42
C ILE A 88 -8.76 18.16 24.73
N ASN A 89 -10.05 17.97 24.95
CA ASN A 89 -10.62 17.25 26.11
C ASN A 89 -11.37 15.97 25.68
N LYS A 90 -11.37 15.71 24.37
CA LYS A 90 -11.92 14.51 23.75
C LYS A 90 -10.97 14.08 22.65
N PRO A 91 -10.89 12.77 22.35
CA PRO A 91 -10.12 12.27 21.23
C PRO A 91 -10.57 12.94 19.92
N LEU A 92 -9.60 13.26 19.07
CA LEU A 92 -9.82 13.83 17.75
C LEU A 92 -9.58 12.77 16.68
N HIS A 93 -10.60 12.49 15.87
CA HIS A 93 -10.52 11.51 14.78
C HIS A 93 -10.33 12.19 13.43
N LEU A 94 -9.24 11.86 12.74
CA LEU A 94 -8.89 12.38 11.42
C LEU A 94 -8.78 11.22 10.41
N SER A 95 -9.61 11.23 9.38
CA SER A 95 -9.63 10.20 8.33
C SER A 95 -9.13 10.76 7.00
N PHE A 96 -8.24 10.00 6.37
CA PHE A 96 -7.64 10.32 5.07
C PHE A 96 -7.91 9.19 4.08
N LEU A 97 -8.57 9.51 2.97
CA LEU A 97 -8.82 8.57 1.88
C LEU A 97 -7.54 8.39 1.06
N LEU A 98 -7.16 7.14 0.84
CA LEU A 98 -6.04 6.72 -0.01
C LEU A 98 -6.56 6.22 -1.35
N ASP A 99 -6.14 6.87 -2.43
CA ASP A 99 -6.34 6.41 -3.79
C ASP A 99 -5.00 6.04 -4.43
N VAL A 100 -4.93 4.86 -5.04
CA VAL A 100 -3.82 4.47 -5.92
C VAL A 100 -4.20 4.84 -7.36
N THR A 101 -3.42 5.73 -7.96
CA THR A 101 -3.63 6.21 -9.34
C THR A 101 -2.77 5.48 -10.36
N ASP A 102 -1.73 4.77 -9.92
CA ASP A 102 -0.90 3.94 -10.79
C ASP A 102 -1.63 2.65 -11.17
N THR A 103 -2.05 2.55 -12.44
CA THR A 103 -2.76 1.37 -12.97
C THR A 103 -1.94 0.09 -12.96
N ARG A 104 -0.61 0.18 -12.76
CA ARG A 104 0.31 -0.96 -12.69
C ARG A 104 0.72 -1.30 -11.26
N PHE A 105 0.13 -0.66 -10.26
CA PHE A 105 0.48 -0.86 -8.86
C PHE A 105 0.56 -2.35 -8.46
N LEU A 106 -0.46 -3.12 -8.79
CA LEU A 106 -0.54 -4.54 -8.44
C LEU A 106 0.50 -5.42 -9.12
N ASN A 107 1.07 -4.96 -10.24
CA ASN A 107 2.07 -5.72 -10.95
C ASN A 107 3.36 -5.84 -10.15
N TYR A 108 3.74 -4.78 -9.43
CA TYR A 108 4.99 -4.72 -8.67
C TYR A 108 4.78 -4.77 -7.15
N THR A 109 3.53 -4.77 -6.69
CA THR A 109 3.19 -4.84 -5.27
C THR A 109 2.84 -6.25 -4.86
N ASP A 110 3.34 -6.69 -3.71
CA ASP A 110 3.03 -7.99 -3.12
C ASP A 110 1.65 -8.02 -2.47
N LEU A 111 0.62 -7.89 -3.30
CA LEU A 111 -0.79 -8.01 -2.93
C LEU A 111 -1.49 -8.94 -3.91
N PRO A 112 -2.56 -9.66 -3.55
CA PRO A 112 -3.30 -10.46 -4.52
C PRO A 112 -3.93 -9.57 -5.60
N PHE A 113 -4.07 -10.12 -6.80
CA PHE A 113 -4.81 -9.46 -7.90
C PHE A 113 -6.33 -9.45 -7.68
N GLU A 114 -6.82 -10.26 -6.74
CA GLU A 114 -8.23 -10.33 -6.39
C GLU A 114 -8.58 -9.24 -5.38
N PHE A 115 -9.49 -8.35 -5.80
CA PHE A 115 -10.06 -7.30 -4.96
C PHE A 115 -11.50 -7.66 -4.69
N ASP A 116 -11.82 -7.89 -3.43
CA ASP A 116 -13.20 -7.89 -2.98
C ASP A 116 -13.75 -6.46 -3.09
N ASP A 117 -14.78 -6.29 -3.91
CA ASP A 117 -15.41 -4.99 -4.12
C ASP A 117 -16.01 -4.43 -2.82
N ASN A 118 -16.33 -5.30 -1.85
CA ASN A 118 -16.88 -4.94 -0.56
C ASN A 118 -15.83 -4.76 0.54
N LYS A 119 -14.53 -4.75 0.21
CA LYS A 119 -13.46 -4.48 1.17
C LYS A 119 -12.55 -3.35 0.72
N MET A 120 -11.91 -2.69 1.67
CA MET A 120 -10.81 -1.75 1.43
C MET A 120 -9.75 -1.88 2.51
N PHE A 121 -8.56 -1.34 2.25
CA PHE A 121 -7.51 -1.32 3.27
C PHE A 121 -7.81 -0.30 4.36
N TYR A 122 -7.56 -0.67 5.61
CA TYR A 122 -7.77 0.15 6.80
C TYR A 122 -6.50 0.24 7.61
N PHE A 123 -6.01 1.47 7.82
CA PHE A 123 -4.82 1.75 8.59
C PHE A 123 -5.19 2.70 9.71
N ASN A 124 -4.72 2.45 10.92
CA ASN A 124 -5.02 3.32 12.06
C ASN A 124 -3.89 3.33 13.07
N ASN A 125 -3.89 4.25 14.03
CA ASN A 125 -2.87 4.34 15.08
C ASN A 125 -3.32 3.83 16.47
N LYS A 126 -4.55 3.29 16.62
CA LYS A 126 -5.11 2.83 17.91
C LYS A 126 -5.24 1.31 18.08
N SER A 127 -4.93 0.51 17.06
CA SER A 127 -5.13 -0.94 17.16
C SER A 127 -4.22 -1.59 18.22
N LEU A 128 -4.85 -2.20 19.23
CA LEU A 128 -4.19 -2.96 20.30
C LEU A 128 -3.48 -4.22 19.79
N GLU A 129 -3.84 -4.67 18.59
CA GLU A 129 -3.34 -5.90 17.97
C GLU A 129 -2.09 -5.68 17.12
N LYS A 130 -1.55 -4.46 17.11
CA LYS A 130 -0.29 -4.23 16.40
C LYS A 130 0.84 -4.85 17.19
N ASP A 131 1.60 -5.70 16.52
CA ASP A 131 2.93 -6.02 17.01
C ASP A 131 3.71 -4.71 17.23
N ASP A 132 4.55 -4.71 18.26
CA ASP A 132 5.48 -3.62 18.53
C ASP A 132 6.47 -3.51 17.36
N THR A 133 6.02 -2.86 16.30
CA THR A 133 6.81 -2.68 15.10
C THR A 133 7.76 -1.54 15.37
N GLU A 134 9.07 -1.81 15.24
CA GLU A 134 10.17 -0.85 15.43
C GLU A 134 10.07 0.43 14.56
N HIS A 135 9.01 0.60 13.77
CA HIS A 135 8.89 1.58 12.70
C HIS A 135 7.61 2.40 12.70
N LYS A 136 6.77 2.37 13.75
CA LYS A 136 5.49 3.10 13.79
C LYS A 136 4.64 2.84 12.54
N ASN A 137 4.48 1.56 12.19
CA ASN A 137 3.72 1.14 11.03
C ASN A 137 2.21 1.16 11.33
N LEU A 138 1.41 1.67 10.39
CA LEU A 138 -0.05 1.69 10.54
C LEU A 138 -0.72 0.40 10.07
N SER A 139 -0.01 -0.45 9.33
CA SER A 139 -0.42 -1.83 9.03
C SER A 139 -0.36 -2.73 10.26
N LEU A 140 -1.04 -3.87 10.19
CA LEU A 140 -0.99 -4.92 11.22
C LEU A 140 0.39 -5.57 11.34
N ASP A 141 1.11 -5.72 10.22
CA ASP A 141 2.46 -6.29 10.14
C ASP A 141 3.43 -5.29 9.46
N GLN A 142 4.69 -5.69 9.26
CA GLN A 142 5.73 -4.93 8.57
C GLN A 142 5.32 -4.49 7.17
N TYR A 143 4.51 -5.28 6.46
CA TYR A 143 4.01 -4.96 5.13
C TYR A 143 2.49 -4.94 5.11
N VAL A 144 1.94 -4.15 4.19
CA VAL A 144 0.51 -4.16 3.90
C VAL A 144 0.13 -5.52 3.31
N THR A 145 -0.81 -6.23 3.93
CA THR A 145 -1.31 -7.54 3.47
C THR A 145 -2.83 -7.54 3.35
N VAL A 146 -3.41 -8.67 2.96
CA VAL A 146 -4.88 -8.83 2.91
C VAL A 146 -5.56 -8.72 4.27
N GLU A 147 -4.81 -8.88 5.36
CA GLU A 147 -5.32 -8.81 6.74
C GLU A 147 -5.63 -7.36 7.14
N ASP A 148 -4.99 -6.37 6.49
CA ASP A 148 -5.33 -4.95 6.66
C ASP A 148 -6.68 -4.57 6.01
N LYS A 149 -7.42 -5.51 5.41
CA LYS A 149 -8.69 -5.21 4.74
C LYS A 149 -9.85 -5.25 5.74
N VAL A 150 -10.69 -4.22 5.69
CA VAL A 150 -11.96 -4.16 6.42
C VAL A 150 -13.14 -4.24 5.44
N GLU A 151 -14.24 -4.84 5.88
CA GLU A 151 -15.50 -4.83 5.14
C GLU A 151 -16.11 -3.43 5.07
N ILE A 152 -16.63 -3.08 3.91
CA ILE A 152 -17.40 -1.86 3.69
C ILE A 152 -18.88 -2.21 3.82
N CYS A 153 -19.58 -1.45 4.64
CA CYS A 153 -21.03 -1.58 4.80
C CYS A 153 -21.75 -0.28 4.42
N ASN A 154 -23.01 -0.44 4.01
CA ASN A 154 -23.94 0.65 3.79
C ASN A 154 -24.50 1.16 5.12
N SER A 155 -25.18 2.31 5.09
CA SER A 155 -25.83 2.90 6.26
C SER A 155 -27.03 2.11 6.80
N VAL A 156 -27.46 1.03 6.14
CA VAL A 156 -28.51 0.14 6.66
C VAL A 156 -27.99 -1.28 6.57
N ILE A 157 -27.94 -1.95 7.72
CA ILE A 157 -27.42 -3.30 7.88
C ILE A 157 -28.55 -4.16 8.42
N ILE A 158 -28.72 -5.34 7.84
CA ILE A 158 -29.54 -6.40 8.41
C ILE A 158 -28.56 -7.41 8.99
N TYR A 159 -28.57 -7.55 10.30
CA TYR A 159 -27.76 -8.51 11.01
C TYR A 159 -28.62 -9.74 11.32
N ASP A 160 -28.36 -10.85 10.65
CA ASP A 160 -29.05 -12.12 10.85
C ASP A 160 -28.36 -12.93 11.95
N PHE A 161 -29.13 -13.49 12.87
CA PHE A 161 -28.62 -14.37 13.92
C PHE A 161 -28.71 -15.84 13.49
N GLU A 162 -27.78 -16.67 13.95
CA GLU A 162 -27.82 -18.12 13.71
C GLU A 162 -28.94 -18.80 14.52
N GLU A 163 -29.28 -18.24 15.68
CA GLU A 163 -30.30 -18.73 16.61
C GLU A 163 -31.24 -17.60 17.07
N GLU A 164 -32.41 -17.98 17.61
CA GLU A 164 -33.35 -17.03 18.21
C GLU A 164 -32.72 -16.32 19.42
N GLN A 165 -32.86 -15.01 19.46
CA GLN A 165 -32.34 -14.12 20.50
C GLN A 165 -33.39 -13.87 21.58
N PHE A 166 -32.96 -13.67 22.83
CA PHE A 166 -33.86 -13.50 23.99
C PHE A 166 -33.34 -12.40 24.93
N GLY A 167 -33.86 -11.19 24.77
CA GLY A 167 -33.39 -10.02 25.54
C GLY A 167 -31.95 -9.60 25.22
N THR A 168 -31.43 -10.02 24.05
CA THR A 168 -30.08 -9.71 23.57
C THR A 168 -29.94 -8.21 23.28
N GLU A 169 -28.85 -7.61 23.75
CA GLU A 169 -28.50 -6.22 23.48
C GLU A 169 -27.60 -6.14 22.24
N VAL A 170 -28.02 -5.36 21.25
CA VAL A 170 -27.25 -5.04 20.04
C VAL A 170 -26.81 -3.60 20.14
N GLN A 171 -25.50 -3.36 20.13
CA GLN A 171 -24.93 -2.02 20.08
C GLN A 171 -24.06 -1.87 18.83
N VAL A 172 -23.94 -0.64 18.34
CA VAL A 172 -22.89 -0.26 17.40
C VAL A 172 -22.09 0.87 18.01
N VAL A 173 -20.78 0.69 18.07
CA VAL A 173 -19.83 1.70 18.54
C VAL A 173 -19.00 2.24 17.38
N ASN A 174 -18.63 3.52 17.46
CA ASN A 174 -17.72 4.14 16.49
C ASN A 174 -16.24 3.90 16.87
N ALA A 175 -15.31 4.43 16.07
CA ALA A 175 -13.86 4.30 16.31
C ALA A 175 -13.34 4.98 17.61
N LEU A 176 -14.19 5.74 18.30
CA LEU A 176 -13.93 6.37 19.59
C LEU A 176 -14.67 5.68 20.74
N ASP A 177 -15.20 4.47 20.49
CA ASP A 177 -15.98 3.66 21.41
C ASP A 177 -17.30 4.32 21.88
N GLU A 178 -17.80 5.31 21.14
CA GLU A 178 -19.10 5.92 21.42
C GLU A 178 -20.22 5.08 20.81
N ILE A 179 -21.23 4.72 21.61
CA ILE A 179 -22.43 4.02 21.14
C ILE A 179 -23.25 4.95 20.23
N VAL A 180 -23.43 4.56 18.97
CA VAL A 180 -24.20 5.29 17.95
C VAL A 180 -25.54 4.61 17.63
N PHE A 181 -25.70 3.34 18.02
CA PHE A 181 -26.92 2.58 17.87
C PHE A 181 -27.02 1.59 19.04
N GLU A 182 -28.22 1.40 19.56
CA GLU A 182 -28.50 0.47 20.65
C GLU A 182 -29.95 -0.02 20.53
N GLU A 183 -30.14 -1.33 20.59
CA GLU A 183 -31.45 -1.98 20.57
C GLU A 183 -31.42 -3.24 21.44
N ILE A 184 -32.44 -3.41 22.29
CA ILE A 184 -32.68 -4.66 23.02
C ILE A 184 -33.74 -5.43 22.25
N LEU A 185 -33.41 -6.64 21.82
CA LEU A 185 -34.28 -7.45 20.97
C LEU A 185 -35.38 -8.14 21.78
N ASP A 186 -36.57 -8.22 21.19
CA ASP A 186 -37.67 -9.02 21.71
C ASP A 186 -37.34 -10.53 21.66
N ASP A 187 -37.94 -11.29 22.58
CA ASP A 187 -37.81 -12.75 22.63
C ASP A 187 -38.24 -13.41 21.31
N GLY A 188 -37.34 -14.21 20.74
CA GLY A 188 -37.55 -14.90 19.45
C GLY A 188 -37.11 -14.10 18.23
N ALA A 189 -36.41 -12.96 18.40
CA ALA A 189 -35.84 -12.22 17.28
C ALA A 189 -34.77 -13.05 16.54
N VAL A 190 -34.80 -13.01 15.20
CA VAL A 190 -33.84 -13.72 14.32
C VAL A 190 -33.00 -12.78 13.46
N PHE A 191 -33.31 -11.47 13.49
CA PHE A 191 -32.49 -10.43 12.87
C PHE A 191 -32.64 -9.10 13.61
N CYS A 192 -31.69 -8.20 13.41
CA CYS A 192 -31.74 -6.79 13.83
C CYS A 192 -31.48 -5.88 12.62
N GLN A 193 -32.27 -4.81 12.49
CA GLN A 193 -32.06 -3.81 11.44
C GLN A 193 -31.36 -2.58 12.03
N ILE A 194 -30.09 -2.43 11.69
CA ILE A 194 -29.24 -1.34 12.16
C ILE A 194 -29.28 -0.20 11.13
N SER A 195 -29.59 1.02 11.58
CA SER A 195 -29.63 2.22 10.73
C SER A 195 -28.61 3.26 11.16
N LEU A 196 -27.59 3.47 10.34
CA LEU A 196 -26.48 4.42 10.48
C LEU A 196 -26.56 5.54 9.43
N ILE A 197 -27.77 5.93 9.01
CA ILE A 197 -27.99 6.93 7.95
C ILE A 197 -27.46 8.31 8.33
N THR A 198 -27.51 8.65 9.63
CA THR A 198 -27.01 9.93 10.15
C THR A 198 -25.53 9.90 10.49
N GLU A 199 -24.94 8.71 10.50
CA GLU A 199 -23.58 8.51 10.98
C GLU A 199 -22.55 8.82 9.89
N PRO A 200 -21.42 9.41 10.26
CA PRO A 200 -20.36 9.71 9.32
C PRO A 200 -19.67 8.45 8.79
N ALA A 201 -18.93 8.60 7.69
CA ALA A 201 -18.06 7.52 7.24
C ALA A 201 -16.93 7.30 8.28
N GLY A 202 -16.65 6.05 8.63
CA GLY A 202 -15.69 5.70 9.67
C GLY A 202 -15.71 4.21 9.99
N LYS A 203 -14.81 3.76 10.89
CA LYS A 203 -14.85 2.40 11.44
C LYS A 203 -15.91 2.29 12.53
N TYR A 204 -16.62 1.17 12.51
CA TYR A 204 -17.64 0.79 13.49
C TYR A 204 -17.49 -0.68 13.88
N SER A 205 -17.94 -1.01 15.09
CA SER A 205 -18.04 -2.37 15.59
C SER A 205 -19.46 -2.67 16.06
N ILE A 206 -20.00 -3.82 15.67
CA ILE A 206 -21.24 -4.37 16.22
C ILE A 206 -20.88 -5.16 17.47
N LEU A 207 -21.52 -4.82 18.58
CA LEU A 207 -21.41 -5.52 19.85
C LEU A 207 -22.73 -6.25 20.14
N ILE A 208 -22.65 -7.53 20.52
CA ILE A 208 -23.78 -8.34 20.98
C ILE A 208 -23.54 -8.70 22.45
N ASP A 209 -24.41 -8.25 23.34
CA ASP A 209 -24.25 -8.35 24.80
C ASP A 209 -22.87 -7.87 25.30
N GLY A 210 -22.36 -6.80 24.66
CA GLY A 210 -21.05 -6.20 24.95
C GLY A 210 -19.84 -6.93 24.36
N LEU A 211 -20.03 -8.01 23.60
CA LEU A 211 -18.96 -8.72 22.90
C LEU A 211 -18.87 -8.26 21.44
N GLU A 212 -17.66 -7.97 20.96
CA GLU A 212 -17.45 -7.57 19.57
C GLU A 212 -17.67 -8.76 18.62
N GLU A 213 -18.66 -8.63 17.74
CA GLU A 213 -19.01 -9.65 16.74
C GLU A 213 -18.47 -9.30 15.35
N LYS A 214 -18.54 -8.02 14.98
CA LYS A 214 -18.19 -7.58 13.62
C LYS A 214 -17.60 -6.19 13.57
N ASN A 215 -16.45 -6.07 12.91
CA ASN A 215 -15.86 -4.79 12.52
C ASN A 215 -16.17 -4.47 11.06
N PHE A 216 -16.50 -3.22 10.76
CA PHE A 216 -16.71 -2.75 9.41
C PHE A 216 -16.38 -1.27 9.27
N TYR A 217 -16.32 -0.78 8.03
CA TYR A 217 -16.19 0.62 7.72
C TYR A 217 -17.44 1.10 6.98
N LEU A 218 -18.11 2.11 7.53
CA LEU A 218 -19.23 2.78 6.90
C LEU A 218 -18.71 3.70 5.80
N TYR A 219 -19.05 3.45 4.54
CA TYR A 219 -18.66 4.32 3.43
C TYR A 219 -19.79 4.44 2.41
N THR A 220 -20.25 5.66 2.16
CA THR A 220 -21.37 5.96 1.26
C THR A 220 -20.93 6.71 -0.01
N GLY A 221 -19.62 6.85 -0.24
CA GLY A 221 -19.10 7.52 -1.41
C GLY A 221 -19.30 6.71 -2.70
N ILE A 222 -19.48 7.42 -3.83
CA ILE A 222 -19.75 6.80 -5.13
C ILE A 222 -18.59 5.93 -5.61
N ARG A 223 -17.35 6.36 -5.33
CA ARG A 223 -16.13 5.65 -5.75
C ARG A 223 -15.42 5.13 -4.53
N LYS A 224 -15.25 3.81 -4.45
CA LYS A 224 -14.46 3.17 -3.41
C LYS A 224 -12.99 3.64 -3.47
N PRO A 225 -12.42 4.16 -2.36
CA PRO A 225 -11.00 4.44 -2.27
C PRO A 225 -10.21 3.12 -2.21
N PHE A 226 -8.90 3.17 -2.44
CA PHE A 226 -8.06 1.99 -2.23
C PHE A 226 -8.01 1.61 -0.73
N GLY A 227 -7.92 2.62 0.13
CA GLY A 227 -8.00 2.44 1.58
C GLY A 227 -8.27 3.73 2.31
N VAL A 228 -8.22 3.66 3.64
CA VAL A 228 -8.38 4.81 4.53
C VAL A 228 -7.36 4.73 5.65
N ILE A 229 -6.87 5.89 6.05
CA ILE A 229 -5.94 6.07 7.17
C ILE A 229 -6.65 6.89 8.22
N ASP A 230 -6.85 6.31 9.39
CA ASP A 230 -7.38 6.99 10.56
C ASP A 230 -6.23 7.37 11.51
N VAL A 231 -6.18 8.64 11.88
CA VAL A 231 -5.30 9.17 12.91
C VAL A 231 -6.17 9.68 14.03
N ILE A 232 -6.08 9.02 15.17
CA ILE A 232 -6.78 9.37 16.39
C ILE A 232 -5.77 10.06 17.30
N ILE A 233 -6.03 11.32 17.61
CA ILE A 233 -5.21 12.14 18.49
C ILE A 233 -5.91 12.17 19.85
N ASP A 234 -5.30 11.53 20.83
CA ASP A 234 -5.87 11.34 22.15
C ASP A 234 -4.80 11.60 23.21
N LYS A 235 -5.17 12.32 24.28
CA LYS A 235 -4.26 12.60 25.40
C LYS A 235 -4.12 11.42 26.35
N ASP A 236 -5.11 10.53 26.33
CA ASP A 236 -5.12 9.33 27.16
C ASP A 236 -4.54 8.11 26.40
N ASP A 237 -3.93 8.34 25.22
CA ASP A 237 -3.17 7.33 24.48
C ASP A 237 -1.72 7.31 24.98
N PHE A 238 -1.32 6.17 25.56
CA PHE A 238 0.04 5.92 26.06
C PHE A 238 0.80 4.94 25.17
N SER A 239 0.30 4.67 23.97
CA SER A 239 0.96 3.79 23.02
C SER A 239 2.17 4.46 22.38
N ASP A 240 2.93 3.66 21.65
CA ASP A 240 3.97 4.15 20.78
C ASP A 240 3.46 5.11 19.67
N TYR A 241 2.15 5.18 19.44
CA TYR A 241 1.54 6.08 18.48
C TYR A 241 0.90 7.31 19.15
N ALA A 242 1.23 7.57 20.41
CA ALA A 242 0.78 8.76 21.11
C ALA A 242 1.37 10.03 20.46
N LEU A 243 0.52 11.04 20.28
CA LEU A 243 0.91 12.38 19.83
C LEU A 243 1.09 13.36 20.99
N PHE A 244 0.92 12.87 22.22
CA PHE A 244 1.21 13.55 23.47
C PHE A 244 2.22 12.73 24.28
N ASP A 245 3.10 13.39 25.04
CA ASP A 245 3.91 12.72 26.06
C ASP A 245 3.20 12.67 27.41
N ASP A 246 3.87 12.05 28.40
CA ASP A 246 3.39 11.90 29.78
C ASP A 246 3.15 13.25 30.48
N ASP A 247 3.77 14.35 30.00
CA ASP A 247 3.59 15.70 30.52
C ASP A 247 2.40 16.43 29.85
N GLY A 248 1.77 15.81 28.85
CA GLY A 248 0.66 16.35 28.08
C GLY A 248 1.09 17.34 26.99
N ASP A 249 2.38 17.37 26.65
CA ASP A 249 2.93 18.16 25.56
C ASP A 249 2.84 17.41 24.22
N LEU A 250 2.67 18.15 23.12
CA LEU A 250 2.62 17.55 21.79
C LEU A 250 3.98 17.02 21.37
N VAL A 251 4.00 15.78 20.88
CA VAL A 251 5.20 15.13 20.37
C VAL A 251 5.06 14.89 18.87
N LYS A 252 6.11 15.22 18.12
CA LYS A 252 6.17 14.90 16.70
C LYS A 252 6.28 13.38 16.51
N GLN A 253 5.41 12.84 15.66
CA GLN A 253 5.48 11.45 15.22
C GLN A 253 5.80 11.30 13.73
N THR A 254 6.31 10.12 13.36
CA THR A 254 6.50 9.71 11.96
C THR A 254 5.88 8.35 11.75
N TYR A 255 4.75 8.32 11.03
CA TYR A 255 4.02 7.10 10.71
C TYR A 255 4.30 6.65 9.29
N ASN A 256 4.11 5.36 9.03
CA ASN A 256 4.12 4.86 7.67
C ASN A 256 3.19 3.69 7.45
N ILE A 257 2.94 3.40 6.18
CA ILE A 257 2.55 2.06 5.71
C ILE A 257 3.59 1.61 4.68
N ARG A 258 3.84 0.31 4.58
CA ARG A 258 4.88 -0.22 3.70
C ARG A 258 4.36 -1.33 2.81
N PHE A 259 4.56 -1.19 1.50
CA PHE A 259 4.19 -2.21 0.53
C PHE A 259 5.40 -3.05 0.11
N GLY A 260 5.26 -4.38 0.18
CA GLY A 260 6.26 -5.33 -0.29
C GLY A 260 6.39 -5.30 -1.82
N ALA A 261 7.59 -5.55 -2.34
CA ALA A 261 7.81 -5.74 -3.77
C ALA A 261 7.40 -7.16 -4.17
N ARG A 262 6.56 -7.29 -5.19
CA ARG A 262 6.18 -8.61 -5.71
C ARG A 262 7.42 -9.38 -6.16
N SER A 263 7.51 -10.62 -5.69
CA SER A 263 8.53 -11.57 -6.10
C SER A 263 7.92 -12.65 -6.99
N VAL A 264 8.52 -12.89 -8.15
CA VAL A 264 8.03 -13.89 -9.10
C VAL A 264 9.16 -14.71 -9.69
N ARG A 265 8.89 -15.96 -10.06
CA ARG A 265 9.82 -16.75 -10.86
C ARG A 265 9.92 -16.18 -12.27
N TRP A 266 11.10 -16.27 -12.86
CA TRP A 266 11.34 -15.82 -14.23
C TRP A 266 11.50 -17.02 -15.16
N GLN A 267 10.81 -16.99 -16.29
CA GLN A 267 10.91 -17.97 -17.36
C GLN A 267 11.55 -17.32 -18.58
N TYR A 268 12.67 -17.87 -19.03
CA TYR A 268 13.22 -17.57 -20.35
C TYR A 268 12.69 -18.57 -21.38
N VAL A 269 12.01 -18.06 -22.41
CA VAL A 269 11.56 -18.84 -23.56
C VAL A 269 12.51 -18.57 -24.72
N LEU A 270 13.36 -19.55 -25.02
CA LEU A 270 14.41 -19.43 -26.04
C LEU A 270 13.90 -19.97 -27.37
N ILE A 271 13.88 -19.11 -28.39
CA ILE A 271 13.32 -19.41 -29.72
C ILE A 271 14.39 -19.16 -30.78
N GLU A 272 14.68 -20.17 -31.61
CA GLU A 272 15.63 -19.99 -32.72
C GLU A 272 15.06 -19.08 -33.82
N ASN A 273 15.85 -18.10 -34.27
CA ASN A 273 15.57 -17.35 -35.50
C ASN A 273 15.94 -18.19 -36.74
N GLY A 274 15.15 -19.22 -37.02
CA GLY A 274 15.36 -20.09 -38.17
C GLY A 274 14.33 -21.20 -38.25
N ASN A 275 14.46 -22.04 -39.28
CA ASN A 275 13.71 -23.30 -39.38
C ASN A 275 14.48 -24.48 -38.77
N ASP A 276 15.80 -24.36 -38.65
CA ASP A 276 16.68 -25.41 -38.14
C ASP A 276 17.13 -25.09 -36.71
N GLN A 277 17.04 -26.06 -35.80
CA GLN A 277 17.53 -25.93 -34.43
C GLN A 277 19.07 -25.92 -34.41
N MET A 278 19.69 -24.74 -34.25
CA MET A 278 21.15 -24.59 -34.31
C MET A 278 21.80 -24.60 -32.92
N HIS A 279 21.07 -24.12 -31.91
CA HIS A 279 21.54 -24.07 -30.53
C HIS A 279 21.08 -25.29 -29.73
N LYS A 280 21.98 -25.83 -28.90
CA LYS A 280 21.75 -26.97 -28.02
C LYS A 280 22.28 -26.70 -26.62
N GLU A 281 21.78 -27.46 -25.65
CA GLU A 281 22.23 -27.45 -24.25
C GLU A 281 22.26 -26.03 -23.66
N PRO A 282 21.13 -25.31 -23.65
CA PRO A 282 21.09 -23.98 -23.05
C PRO A 282 21.38 -24.08 -21.55
N LEU A 283 22.21 -23.17 -21.06
CA LEU A 283 22.51 -23.01 -19.64
C LEU A 283 22.38 -21.53 -19.31
N VAL A 284 21.44 -21.21 -18.41
CA VAL A 284 21.32 -19.87 -17.86
C VAL A 284 22.09 -19.82 -16.54
N TYR A 285 22.88 -18.77 -16.36
CA TYR A 285 23.68 -18.59 -15.15
C TYR A 285 23.81 -17.12 -14.79
N ASP A 286 23.94 -16.87 -13.50
CA ASP A 286 24.10 -15.54 -12.96
C ASP A 286 25.56 -15.08 -12.95
N THR A 287 25.80 -13.84 -13.38
CA THR A 287 27.14 -13.23 -13.42
C THR A 287 27.27 -12.02 -12.51
N THR A 288 26.27 -11.78 -11.66
CA THR A 288 26.28 -10.70 -10.67
C THR A 288 27.39 -10.95 -9.66
N LYS A 289 28.23 -9.92 -9.44
CA LYS A 289 29.36 -9.94 -8.50
C LYS A 289 29.21 -8.77 -7.55
N SER A 290 28.43 -8.94 -6.51
CA SER A 290 28.30 -8.01 -5.40
C SER A 290 28.62 -8.71 -4.09
N GLU A 291 29.19 -7.98 -3.15
CA GLU A 291 29.49 -8.49 -1.82
C GLU A 291 28.19 -8.93 -1.12
N GLY A 292 28.20 -10.11 -0.48
CA GLY A 292 27.02 -10.66 0.19
C GLY A 292 25.92 -11.20 -0.74
N TYR A 293 26.14 -11.22 -2.06
CA TYR A 293 25.15 -11.71 -3.01
C TYR A 293 25.28 -13.21 -3.26
N THR A 294 24.20 -13.95 -3.05
CA THR A 294 24.08 -15.35 -3.43
C THR A 294 23.64 -15.44 -4.89
N PRO A 295 24.43 -16.06 -5.79
CA PRO A 295 24.06 -16.19 -7.20
C PRO A 295 22.75 -16.95 -7.38
N MET A 296 21.87 -16.43 -8.24
CA MET A 296 20.62 -17.10 -8.61
C MET A 296 20.91 -18.39 -9.39
N THR A 297 20.22 -19.47 -9.01
CA THR A 297 20.24 -20.73 -9.75
C THR A 297 19.05 -20.84 -10.70
N PHE A 298 19.21 -21.69 -11.71
CA PHE A 298 18.21 -21.95 -12.73
C PHE A 298 17.97 -23.44 -12.83
N GLU A 299 16.73 -23.81 -13.14
CA GLU A 299 16.35 -25.20 -13.39
C GLU A 299 16.92 -25.71 -14.71
N ASP A 300 16.93 -27.03 -14.85
CA ASP A 300 17.31 -27.66 -16.12
C ASP A 300 16.34 -27.25 -17.23
N PRO A 301 16.83 -27.06 -18.47
CA PRO A 301 15.98 -26.63 -19.58
C PRO A 301 14.91 -27.66 -19.93
N GLU A 302 13.67 -27.21 -20.05
CA GLU A 302 12.57 -27.99 -20.59
C GLU A 302 12.47 -27.75 -22.10
N VAL A 303 12.19 -28.82 -22.86
CA VAL A 303 11.92 -28.73 -24.31
C VAL A 303 10.42 -28.80 -24.53
N ASP A 304 9.89 -27.77 -25.19
CA ASP A 304 8.46 -27.67 -25.53
C ASP A 304 8.30 -27.41 -27.04
N THR A 305 7.11 -27.66 -27.56
CA THR A 305 6.78 -27.40 -28.98
C THR A 305 5.70 -26.33 -29.06
N VAL A 306 6.01 -25.20 -29.70
CA VAL A 306 5.00 -24.18 -29.96
C VAL A 306 4.06 -24.65 -31.07
N GLY A 307 2.83 -24.11 -31.16
CA GLY A 307 1.82 -24.52 -32.14
C GLY A 307 2.23 -24.49 -33.63
N SER A 308 3.40 -23.94 -33.97
CA SER A 308 4.04 -24.00 -35.29
C SER A 308 4.89 -25.26 -35.52
N GLY A 309 5.04 -26.15 -34.54
CA GLY A 309 5.92 -27.31 -34.58
C GLY A 309 7.39 -27.00 -34.27
N LYS A 310 7.72 -25.75 -33.91
CA LYS A 310 9.08 -25.37 -33.53
C LYS A 310 9.37 -25.78 -32.08
N GLU A 311 10.54 -26.38 -31.87
CA GLU A 311 11.08 -26.62 -30.54
C GLU A 311 11.49 -25.29 -29.88
N VAL A 312 11.17 -25.14 -28.61
CA VAL A 312 11.61 -24.03 -27.77
C VAL A 312 12.17 -24.59 -26.47
N PHE A 313 13.17 -23.91 -25.93
CA PHE A 313 13.66 -24.21 -24.59
C PHE A 313 13.03 -23.26 -23.58
N ARG A 314 12.54 -23.80 -22.48
CA ARG A 314 12.08 -23.02 -21.32
C ARG A 314 13.07 -23.23 -20.19
N VAL A 315 13.55 -22.13 -19.61
CA VAL A 315 14.45 -22.18 -18.46
C VAL A 315 13.89 -21.29 -17.37
N TRP A 316 13.70 -21.84 -16.18
CA TRP A 316 13.11 -21.14 -15.04
C TRP A 316 14.18 -20.77 -14.01
N SER A 317 14.00 -19.62 -13.34
CA SER A 317 14.70 -19.36 -12.08
C SER A 317 14.24 -20.36 -11.02
N SER A 318 15.16 -20.82 -10.18
CA SER A 318 14.83 -21.76 -9.10
C SER A 318 14.03 -21.10 -7.98
N GLU A 319 14.19 -19.79 -7.81
CA GLU A 319 13.52 -18.99 -6.78
C GLU A 319 12.81 -17.79 -7.41
N SER A 320 11.90 -17.19 -6.64
CA SER A 320 11.25 -15.93 -7.01
C SER A 320 12.21 -14.75 -6.86
N ILE A 321 12.17 -13.84 -7.81
CA ILE A 321 13.00 -12.64 -7.84
C ILE A 321 12.10 -11.43 -7.57
N PRO A 322 12.40 -10.61 -6.54
CA PRO A 322 11.64 -9.38 -6.29
C PRO A 322 11.85 -8.38 -7.43
N PHE A 323 10.75 -7.81 -7.91
CA PHE A 323 10.82 -6.71 -8.86
C PHE A 323 11.46 -5.47 -8.23
N LYS A 324 12.28 -4.79 -9.01
CA LYS A 324 12.83 -3.47 -8.68
C LYS A 324 12.53 -2.50 -9.80
N GLU A 325 12.44 -1.21 -9.47
CA GLU A 325 12.29 -0.12 -10.43
C GLU A 325 13.37 -0.17 -11.52
N LEU A 326 14.59 -0.53 -11.13
CA LEU A 326 15.67 -0.90 -12.03
C LEU A 326 16.26 -2.23 -11.59
N GLN A 327 15.93 -3.28 -12.34
CA GLN A 327 16.48 -4.62 -12.16
C GLN A 327 17.99 -4.62 -12.47
N GLN A 328 18.80 -5.26 -11.64
CA GLN A 328 20.28 -5.19 -11.70
C GLN A 328 20.95 -6.53 -12.02
N GLU A 329 20.16 -7.60 -12.05
CA GLU A 329 20.54 -8.97 -12.27
C GLU A 329 21.20 -9.11 -13.65
N LYS A 330 22.35 -9.80 -13.68
CA LYS A 330 23.13 -9.98 -14.91
C LYS A 330 23.18 -11.45 -15.28
N PHE A 331 22.07 -11.95 -15.80
CA PHE A 331 21.97 -13.34 -16.25
C PHE A 331 22.51 -13.51 -17.67
N LYS A 332 23.21 -14.60 -17.92
CA LYS A 332 23.73 -14.93 -19.25
C LYS A 332 23.22 -16.30 -19.68
N LEU A 333 22.99 -16.44 -20.97
CA LEU A 333 22.73 -17.71 -21.61
C LEU A 333 24.01 -18.20 -22.27
N LYS A 334 24.35 -19.47 -22.06
CA LYS A 334 25.38 -20.21 -22.77
C LYS A 334 24.72 -21.35 -23.55
N THR A 335 25.02 -21.47 -24.84
CA THR A 335 24.56 -22.59 -25.70
C THR A 335 25.74 -23.15 -26.49
N LYS A 336 25.56 -24.35 -27.05
CA LYS A 336 26.44 -24.91 -28.09
C LYS A 336 25.79 -24.72 -29.46
N ARG A 337 26.47 -24.00 -30.37
CA ARG A 337 25.97 -23.72 -31.71
C ARG A 337 26.62 -24.58 -32.79
N GLY A 338 25.79 -25.16 -33.67
CA GLY A 338 26.22 -25.87 -34.87
C GLY A 338 26.93 -27.20 -34.61
N LYS A 339 27.41 -27.85 -35.67
CA LYS A 339 28.02 -29.20 -35.58
C LYS A 339 29.34 -29.25 -34.80
N SER A 340 30.05 -28.13 -34.75
CA SER A 340 31.31 -27.99 -34.01
C SER A 340 31.11 -27.69 -32.53
N GLY A 341 29.88 -27.41 -32.07
CA GLY A 341 29.57 -27.16 -30.67
C GLY A 341 30.24 -25.91 -30.10
N VAL A 342 30.44 -24.88 -30.91
CA VAL A 342 31.07 -23.62 -30.46
C VAL A 342 30.21 -22.99 -29.38
N GLU A 343 30.83 -22.60 -28.27
CA GLU A 343 30.13 -21.91 -27.18
C GLU A 343 29.68 -20.52 -27.63
N TRP A 344 28.39 -20.27 -27.47
CA TRP A 344 27.79 -18.97 -27.73
C TRP A 344 27.21 -18.43 -26.43
N ILE A 345 27.59 -17.20 -26.07
CA ILE A 345 27.21 -16.58 -24.80
C ILE A 345 26.57 -15.23 -25.08
N VAL A 346 25.38 -15.00 -24.51
CA VAL A 346 24.65 -13.74 -24.65
C VAL A 346 24.13 -13.27 -23.30
N GLN A 347 24.00 -11.94 -23.14
CA GLN A 347 23.34 -11.33 -22.00
C GLN A 347 21.82 -11.48 -22.14
N LEU A 348 21.16 -11.97 -21.11
CA LEU A 348 19.71 -12.09 -21.07
C LEU A 348 19.05 -10.79 -20.59
N PRO A 349 17.83 -10.49 -21.07
CA PRO A 349 17.03 -9.38 -20.54
C PRO A 349 16.56 -9.67 -19.11
N CYS A 350 16.25 -8.62 -18.36
CA CYS A 350 15.62 -8.71 -17.05
C CYS A 350 14.10 -8.58 -17.17
N ALA A 351 13.36 -9.26 -16.29
CA ALA A 351 11.92 -9.07 -16.21
C ALA A 351 11.56 -7.65 -15.75
N SER A 352 10.43 -7.16 -16.25
CA SER A 352 9.79 -5.95 -15.80
C SER A 352 8.36 -6.23 -15.37
N ALA A 353 8.00 -5.74 -14.18
CA ALA A 353 6.62 -5.69 -13.72
C ALA A 353 5.68 -4.92 -14.68
N LEU A 354 6.23 -4.13 -15.61
CA LEU A 354 5.43 -3.30 -16.51
C LEU A 354 4.95 -4.04 -17.76
N GLY A 355 5.55 -5.18 -18.11
CA GLY A 355 5.28 -5.82 -19.40
C GLY A 355 5.43 -7.34 -19.46
N ASP A 356 6.16 -7.94 -18.51
CA ASP A 356 6.57 -9.35 -18.64
C ASP A 356 5.75 -10.30 -17.76
N LEU A 357 4.78 -9.78 -17.01
CA LEU A 357 3.96 -10.59 -16.11
C LEU A 357 2.94 -11.44 -16.85
N LYS A 358 2.86 -12.70 -16.42
CA LYS A 358 1.90 -13.71 -16.85
C LYS A 358 1.23 -14.31 -15.63
N VAL A 359 0.00 -14.77 -15.84
CA VAL A 359 -0.75 -15.57 -14.87
C VAL A 359 -0.77 -16.99 -15.39
N ASN A 360 -0.49 -17.97 -14.53
CA ASN A 360 -0.62 -19.37 -14.91
C ASN A 360 -2.12 -19.68 -15.14
N LEU A 361 -2.43 -20.29 -16.28
CA LEU A 361 -3.81 -20.58 -16.68
C LEU A 361 -4.42 -21.73 -15.87
N LEU A 362 -3.59 -22.63 -15.35
CA LEU A 362 -4.01 -23.78 -14.53
C LEU A 362 -4.13 -23.39 -13.05
N ASP A 363 -3.25 -22.51 -12.59
CA ASP A 363 -3.28 -21.93 -11.26
C ASP A 363 -3.23 -20.40 -11.34
N LYS A 364 -4.40 -19.75 -11.28
CA LYS A 364 -4.48 -18.29 -11.41
C LYS A 364 -3.84 -17.53 -10.24
N SER A 365 -3.53 -18.21 -9.14
CA SER A 365 -2.80 -17.63 -8.03
C SER A 365 -1.31 -17.50 -8.33
N GLU A 366 -0.78 -18.34 -9.24
CA GLU A 366 0.60 -18.30 -9.65
C GLU A 366 0.82 -17.24 -10.74
N VAL A 367 1.76 -16.35 -10.46
CA VAL A 367 2.14 -15.23 -11.32
C VAL A 367 3.64 -15.32 -11.56
N TYR A 368 4.06 -15.25 -12.81
CA TYR A 368 5.46 -15.37 -13.21
C TYR A 368 5.83 -14.33 -14.27
N SER A 369 7.13 -14.14 -14.50
CA SER A 369 7.62 -13.34 -15.62
C SER A 369 8.00 -14.22 -16.79
N GLU A 370 7.56 -13.90 -18.01
CA GLU A 370 7.93 -14.59 -19.24
C GLU A 370 8.76 -13.67 -20.13
N LEU A 371 9.98 -14.09 -20.46
CA LEU A 371 10.89 -13.36 -21.33
C LEU A 371 11.20 -14.18 -22.58
N ILE A 372 10.79 -13.66 -23.73
CA ILE A 372 11.06 -14.30 -25.03
C ILE A 372 12.43 -13.85 -25.53
N VAL A 373 13.32 -14.80 -25.79
CA VAL A 373 14.69 -14.56 -26.25
C VAL A 373 14.88 -15.26 -27.58
N TYR A 374 15.10 -14.47 -28.63
CA TYR A 374 15.39 -15.00 -29.96
C TYR A 374 16.89 -15.26 -30.13
N LEU A 375 17.26 -16.47 -30.55
CA LEU A 375 18.63 -16.96 -30.69
C LEU A 375 19.17 -16.92 -32.13
#